data_AF-A0AAD6WHD3-F1
#
_entry.id   AF-A0AAD6WHD3-F1
#
_cell.length_a   1.000
_cell.length_b   1.000
_cell.length_c   1.000
_cell.angle_alpha   90.00
_cell.angle_beta   90.00
_cell.angle_gamma   90.00
#
_symmetry.space_group_name_H-M   'P 1'
#
loop_
_entity.id
_entity.type
_entity.pdbx_description
1 polymer ?
#
loop_
_entity_poly.entity_id
_entity_poly.type
_entity_poly.pdbx_seq_one_letter_code
_entity_poly.pdbx_strand_id
1 'polypeptide(L)'
;MEGVKGLESDLEAMRQYFRSGKTKDVAWRQSQLKGLLSFIKEKEKDIFKALKEDLGKHHVEAYRDEVGILTKSIKFALHGLKEWMSSKKAKLPIVALLSSAELVPEPLGFVLIISSWNFPFGKLFVT
;
A
#
# COMPACT_ATOMS: atom_id res chain seq x y z
N MET A 1 3.19 -16.97 -25.48
CA MET A 1 3.69 -15.67 -26.00
C MET A 1 2.67 -14.55 -25.85
N GLU A 2 1.35 -14.79 -25.95
CA GLU A 2 0.34 -13.73 -25.74
C GLU A 2 0.27 -13.19 -24.29
N GLY A 3 0.39 -14.05 -23.28
CA GLY A 3 0.37 -13.62 -21.87
C GLY A 3 1.53 -12.71 -21.45
N VAL A 4 2.70 -12.86 -22.08
CA VAL A 4 3.87 -12.00 -21.79
C VAL A 4 3.69 -10.60 -22.39
N LYS A 5 3.13 -10.52 -23.61
CA LYS A 5 2.82 -9.23 -24.24
C LYS A 5 1.76 -8.43 -23.48
N GLY A 6 0.76 -9.12 -22.89
CA GLY A 6 -0.24 -8.47 -22.03
C GLY A 6 0.40 -7.84 -20.78
N LEU A 7 1.28 -8.58 -20.11
CA LEU A 7 1.99 -8.09 -18.93
C LEU A 7 2.86 -6.87 -19.23
N GLU A 8 3.60 -6.88 -20.34
CA GLU A 8 4.43 -5.74 -20.76
C GLU A 8 3.58 -4.46 -20.95
N SER A 9 2.40 -4.59 -21.56
CA SER A 9 1.46 -3.49 -21.73
C SER A 9 0.94 -2.95 -20.40
N ASP A 10 0.57 -3.83 -19.47
CA ASP A 10 0.07 -3.44 -18.14
C ASP A 10 1.16 -2.71 -17.34
N LEU A 11 2.39 -3.22 -17.38
CA LEU A 11 3.53 -2.60 -16.71
C LEU A 11 3.82 -1.19 -17.25
N GLU A 12 3.73 -1.01 -18.57
CA GLU A 12 3.92 0.31 -19.17
C GLU A 12 2.79 1.28 -18.77
N ALA A 13 1.53 0.82 -18.77
CA ALA A 13 0.41 1.62 -18.30
C ALA A 13 0.58 2.07 -16.83
N MET A 14 1.04 1.18 -15.94
CA MET A 14 1.33 1.52 -14.55
C MET A 14 2.46 2.54 -14.41
N ARG A 15 3.53 2.39 -15.21
CA ARG A 15 4.64 3.38 -15.24
C ARG A 15 4.15 4.75 -15.71
N GLN A 16 3.32 4.80 -16.75
CA GLN A 16 2.74 6.05 -17.24
C GLN A 16 1.83 6.70 -16.21
N TYR A 17 1.01 5.90 -15.51
CA TYR A 17 0.16 6.41 -14.44
C TYR A 17 0.98 7.01 -13.29
N PHE A 18 2.07 6.35 -12.88
CA PHE A 18 3.00 6.90 -11.89
C PHE A 18 3.63 8.23 -12.38
N ARG A 19 4.12 8.25 -13.62
CA ARG A 19 4.74 9.44 -14.24
C ARG A 19 3.77 10.62 -14.36
N SER A 20 2.46 10.38 -14.40
CA SER A 20 1.46 11.45 -14.38
C SER A 20 1.43 12.26 -13.08
N GLY A 21 2.10 11.79 -12.02
CA GLY A 21 2.17 12.47 -10.73
C GLY A 21 0.92 12.30 -9.84
N LYS A 22 -0.17 11.71 -10.36
CA LYS A 22 -1.41 11.47 -9.61
C LYS A 22 -1.18 10.74 -8.28
N THR A 23 -0.22 9.83 -8.23
CA THR A 23 0.10 9.03 -7.02
C THR A 23 0.86 9.83 -5.94
N LYS A 24 1.34 11.05 -6.24
CA LYS A 24 1.95 11.94 -5.25
C LYS A 24 0.91 12.64 -4.37
N ASP A 25 -0.32 12.79 -4.85
CA ASP A 25 -1.38 13.49 -4.12
C ASP A 25 -1.84 12.69 -2.88
N VAL A 26 -1.96 13.39 -1.75
CA VAL A 26 -2.34 12.77 -0.47
C VAL A 26 -3.81 12.33 -0.49
N ALA A 27 -4.71 13.09 -1.12
CA ALA A 27 -6.12 12.73 -1.19
C ALA A 27 -6.31 11.49 -2.06
N TRP A 28 -5.55 11.37 -3.16
CA TRP A 28 -5.51 10.16 -3.96
C TRP A 28 -5.09 8.95 -3.12
N ARG A 29 -3.97 9.01 -2.39
CA ARG A 29 -3.53 7.88 -1.54
C ARG A 29 -4.55 7.52 -0.46
N GLN A 30 -5.16 8.52 0.18
CA GLN A 30 -6.25 8.30 1.13
C GLN A 30 -7.46 7.63 0.50
N SER A 31 -7.83 8.01 -0.73
CA SER A 31 -8.93 7.38 -1.47
C SER A 31 -8.64 5.90 -1.74
N GLN A 32 -7.40 5.55 -2.10
CA GLN A 32 -7.00 4.16 -2.35
C GLN A 32 -7.06 3.33 -1.07
N LEU A 33 -6.54 3.85 0.05
CA LEU A 33 -6.59 3.15 1.34
C LEU A 33 -8.04 2.96 1.83
N LYS A 34 -8.92 3.96 1.64
CA LYS A 34 -10.36 3.82 1.93
C LYS A 34 -11.02 2.80 1.01
N GLY A 35 -10.66 2.79 -0.27
CA GLY A 35 -11.12 1.81 -1.24
C GLY A 35 -10.76 0.38 -0.84
N LEU A 36 -9.53 0.16 -0.33
CA LEU A 36 -9.12 -1.14 0.20
C LEU A 36 -9.96 -1.56 1.42
N LEU A 37 -10.27 -0.65 2.34
CA LEU A 37 -11.16 -0.96 3.47
C LEU A 37 -12.57 -1.35 2.99
N SER A 38 -13.12 -0.63 2.02
CA SER A 38 -14.42 -0.97 1.43
C SER A 38 -14.38 -2.32 0.75
N PHE A 39 -13.35 -2.59 -0.05
CA PHE A 39 -13.16 -3.87 -0.73
C PHE A 39 -13.11 -5.05 0.25
N ILE A 40 -12.32 -4.95 1.32
CA ILE A 40 -12.20 -6.00 2.33
C ILE A 40 -13.56 -6.26 2.98
N LYS A 41 -14.31 -5.21 3.31
CA LYS A 41 -15.64 -5.32 3.92
C LYS A 41 -16.66 -5.94 2.96
N GLU A 42 -16.67 -5.52 1.71
CA GLU A 42 -17.59 -6.02 0.68
C GLU A 42 -17.30 -7.48 0.32
N LYS A 43 -16.02 -7.87 0.33
CA LYS A 43 -15.54 -9.21 -0.02
C LYS A 43 -15.22 -10.10 1.17
N GLU A 44 -15.65 -9.72 2.37
CA GLU A 44 -15.30 -10.41 3.61
C GLU A 44 -15.62 -11.92 3.53
N LYS A 45 -16.84 -12.26 3.11
CA LYS A 45 -17.27 -13.66 2.98
C LYS A 45 -16.45 -14.44 1.95
N ASP A 46 -16.14 -13.82 0.82
CA ASP A 46 -15.37 -14.44 -0.26
C ASP A 46 -13.92 -14.69 0.19
N ILE A 47 -13.32 -13.74 0.90
CA ILE A 47 -11.98 -13.84 1.49
C ILE A 47 -11.92 -15.00 2.49
N PHE A 48 -12.89 -15.08 3.42
CA PHE A 48 -12.92 -16.16 4.40
C PHE A 48 -13.13 -17.53 3.76
N LYS A 49 -13.98 -17.61 2.75
CA LYS A 49 -14.20 -18.84 1.99
C LYS A 49 -12.91 -19.31 1.33
N ALA A 50 -12.21 -18.42 0.63
CA ALA A 50 -10.93 -18.74 0.00
C ALA A 50 -9.87 -19.20 1.02
N LEU A 51 -9.73 -18.49 2.14
CA LEU A 51 -8.80 -18.87 3.22
C LEU A 51 -9.13 -20.24 3.84
N LYS A 52 -10.41 -20.60 3.88
CA LYS A 52 -10.84 -21.92 4.35
C LYS A 52 -10.53 -23.01 3.32
N GLU A 53 -10.76 -22.74 2.04
CA GLU A 53 -10.54 -23.70 0.95
C GLU A 53 -9.05 -23.96 0.73
N ASP A 54 -8.23 -22.92 0.73
CA ASP A 54 -6.79 -23.03 0.44
C ASP A 54 -5.96 -23.47 1.66
N LEU A 55 -6.30 -22.97 2.85
CA LEU A 55 -5.47 -23.13 4.06
C LEU A 55 -6.18 -23.85 5.19
N GLY A 56 -7.47 -24.17 5.05
CA GLY A 56 -8.24 -24.81 6.12
C GLY A 56 -8.54 -23.91 7.32
N LYS A 57 -8.16 -22.62 7.29
CA LYS A 57 -8.25 -21.70 8.44
C LYS A 57 -9.69 -21.53 8.91
N HIS A 58 -9.90 -21.63 10.23
CA HIS A 58 -11.19 -21.29 10.82
C HIS A 58 -11.43 -19.77 10.74
N HIS A 59 -12.69 -19.34 10.66
CA HIS A 59 -13.05 -17.92 10.50
C HIS A 59 -12.35 -16.99 11.52
N VAL A 60 -12.33 -17.40 12.80
CA VAL A 60 -11.68 -16.62 13.87
C VAL A 60 -10.17 -16.48 13.65
N GLU A 61 -9.50 -17.54 13.22
CA GLU A 61 -8.06 -17.54 12.93
C GLU A 61 -7.76 -16.67 11.71
N ALA A 62 -8.53 -16.86 10.62
CA ALA A 62 -8.42 -16.05 9.41
C ALA A 62 -8.65 -14.55 9.69
N TYR A 63 -9.57 -14.21 10.60
CA TYR A 63 -9.80 -12.82 10.98
C TYR A 63 -8.64 -12.29 11.81
N ARG A 64 -8.21 -13.04 12.83
CA ARG A 64 -7.12 -12.63 13.72
C ARG A 64 -5.82 -12.40 12.95
N ASP A 65 -5.47 -13.31 12.05
CA ASP A 65 -4.13 -13.36 11.45
C ASP A 65 -4.03 -12.65 10.10
N GLU A 66 -5.17 -12.41 9.42
CA GLU A 66 -5.15 -11.82 8.08
C GLU A 66 -6.04 -10.58 7.99
N VAL A 67 -7.36 -10.75 8.04
CA VAL A 67 -8.31 -9.67 7.75
C VAL A 67 -8.22 -8.55 8.79
N GLY A 68 -8.14 -8.89 10.07
CA GLY A 68 -8.06 -7.96 11.18
C GLY A 68 -6.74 -7.19 11.21
N ILE A 69 -5.61 -7.88 11.00
CA ILE A 69 -4.28 -7.24 10.90
C ILE A 69 -4.26 -6.28 9.72
N LEU A 70 -4.71 -6.71 8.55
CA LEU A 70 -4.78 -5.87 7.35
C LEU A 70 -5.63 -4.62 7.60
N THR A 71 -6.83 -4.79 8.13
CA THR A 71 -7.74 -3.68 8.45
C THR A 71 -7.10 -2.70 9.43
N LYS A 72 -6.40 -3.20 10.45
CA LYS A 72 -5.69 -2.37 11.44
C LYS A 72 -4.55 -1.59 10.78
N SER A 73 -3.75 -2.23 9.94
CA SER A 73 -2.64 -1.60 9.21
C SER A 73 -3.11 -0.50 8.28
N ILE A 74 -4.20 -0.72 7.52
CA ILE A 74 -4.76 0.32 6.65
C ILE A 74 -5.27 1.52 7.46
N LYS A 75 -5.94 1.28 8.60
CA LYS A 75 -6.39 2.36 9.49
C LYS A 75 -5.22 3.14 10.10
N PHE A 76 -4.17 2.44 10.51
CA PHE A 76 -2.94 3.06 11.01
C PHE A 76 -2.29 3.94 9.93
N ALA A 77 -2.18 3.43 8.71
CA ALA A 77 -1.68 4.18 7.57
C ALA A 77 -2.54 5.41 7.27
N LEU A 78 -3.87 5.28 7.24
CA LEU A 78 -4.78 6.42 7.03
C LEU A 78 -4.60 7.52 8.07
N HIS A 79 -4.35 7.16 9.33
CA HIS A 79 -4.12 8.11 10.41
C HIS A 79 -2.79 8.85 10.27
N GLY A 80 -1.71 8.12 9.95
CA GLY A 80 -0.36 8.68 9.85
C GLY A 80 0.00 9.30 8.49
N LEU A 81 -0.73 9.00 7.42
CA LEU A 81 -0.32 9.27 6.03
C LEU A 81 0.08 10.73 5.79
N LYS A 82 -0.72 11.69 6.29
CA LYS A 82 -0.46 13.11 6.09
C LYS A 82 0.84 13.56 6.76
N GLU A 83 1.13 13.04 7.94
CA GLU A 83 2.36 13.33 8.68
C GLU A 83 3.58 12.66 8.03
N TRP A 84 3.43 11.44 7.53
CA TRP A 84 4.52 10.73 6.87
C TRP A 84 4.91 11.35 5.52
N MET A 85 3.95 11.99 4.85
CA MET A 85 4.18 12.67 3.57
C MET A 85 4.61 14.14 3.70
N SER A 86 4.55 14.74 4.88
CA SER A 86 4.89 16.15 5.04
C SER A 86 6.41 16.37 4.95
N SER A 87 6.82 17.53 4.39
CA SER A 87 8.22 17.91 4.41
C SER A 87 8.66 18.23 5.85
N LYS A 88 9.91 17.88 6.17
CA LYS A 88 10.50 18.10 7.49
C LYS A 88 11.73 18.98 7.36
N LYS A 89 11.83 20.05 8.15
CA LYS A 89 13.02 20.91 8.15
C LYS A 89 14.26 20.12 8.52
N ALA A 90 15.31 20.24 7.72
CA ALA A 90 16.60 19.63 7.98
C ALA A 90 17.46 20.58 8.84
N LYS A 91 18.25 19.99 9.75
CA LYS A 91 19.25 20.77 10.51
C LYS A 91 20.40 21.13 9.58
N LEU A 92 20.80 22.39 9.60
CA LEU A 92 21.93 22.90 8.83
C LEU A 92 23.09 23.27 9.75
N PRO A 93 24.35 23.09 9.29
CA PRO A 93 25.51 23.61 10.01
C PRO A 93 25.52 25.14 9.97
N ILE A 94 26.20 25.76 10.94
CA ILE A 94 26.27 27.23 11.10
C ILE A 94 26.83 27.93 9.85
N VAL A 95 27.74 27.28 9.11
CA VAL A 95 28.28 27.81 7.84
C VAL A 95 27.18 28.09 6.80
N ALA A 96 26.01 27.44 6.92
CA ALA A 96 24.86 27.61 6.04
C ALA A 96 23.70 28.37 6.72
N LEU A 97 23.98 29.25 7.69
CA LEU A 97 22.97 29.96 8.51
C LEU A 97 21.92 30.75 7.70
N LEU A 98 22.26 31.21 6.50
CA LEU A 98 21.35 31.94 5.60
C LEU A 98 20.61 31.04 4.60
N SER A 99 20.78 29.72 4.70
CA SER A 99 20.10 28.73 3.84
C SER A 99 18.98 28.02 4.58
N SER A 100 18.03 27.46 3.83
CA SER A 100 17.02 26.53 4.34
C SER A 100 17.18 25.16 3.67
N ALA A 101 16.79 24.11 4.38
CA ALA A 101 16.79 22.76 3.85
C ALA A 101 15.59 21.98 4.39
N GLU A 102 15.02 21.14 3.54
CA GLU A 102 13.87 20.30 3.85
C GLU A 102 14.11 18.87 3.34
N LEU A 103 13.64 17.90 4.13
CA LEU A 103 13.52 16.51 3.74
C LEU A 103 12.11 16.32 3.19
N VAL A 104 12.01 15.98 1.91
CA VAL A 104 10.74 15.75 1.21
C VAL A 104 10.61 14.27 0.87
N PRO A 105 9.70 13.53 1.54
CA PRO A 105 9.46 12.12 1.21
C PRO A 105 8.82 11.98 -0.17
N GLU A 106 9.47 11.28 -1.08
CA GLU A 106 8.95 11.00 -2.43
C GLU A 106 8.76 9.50 -2.68
N PRO A 107 7.73 9.10 -3.44
CA PRO A 107 7.56 7.70 -3.82
C PRO A 107 8.66 7.25 -4.78
N LEU A 108 9.20 6.05 -4.58
CA LEU A 108 10.26 5.49 -5.43
C LEU A 108 9.81 5.21 -6.87
N GLY A 109 8.53 4.87 -7.08
CA GLY A 109 8.02 4.48 -8.39
C GLY A 109 7.02 3.35 -8.33
N PHE A 110 7.02 2.58 -9.41
CA PHE A 110 6.35 1.29 -9.47
C PHE A 110 7.12 0.26 -8.63
N VAL A 111 6.40 -0.48 -7.78
CA VAL A 111 6.97 -1.46 -6.85
C VAL A 111 6.30 -2.81 -7.10
N LEU A 112 7.11 -3.87 -7.14
CA LEU A 112 6.65 -5.26 -7.19
C LEU A 112 6.58 -5.82 -5.76
N ILE A 113 5.40 -6.29 -5.35
CA ILE A 113 5.20 -6.96 -4.08
C ILE A 113 4.91 -8.44 -4.37
N ILE A 114 5.70 -9.34 -3.77
CA ILE A 114 5.51 -10.80 -3.87
C ILE A 114 5.25 -11.32 -2.46
N SER A 115 4.10 -11.94 -2.25
CA SER A 115 3.71 -12.54 -0.95
C SER A 115 3.87 -14.06 -0.96
N SER A 116 3.95 -14.65 0.23
CA SER A 116 3.99 -16.11 0.42
C SER A 116 2.59 -16.68 0.67
N TRP A 117 2.40 -17.95 0.32
CA TRP A 117 1.10 -18.65 0.38
C TRP A 117 0.50 -18.82 1.78
N ASN A 118 1.29 -18.75 2.85
CA ASN A 118 0.81 -19.06 4.21
C ASN A 118 0.03 -17.92 4.90
N PHE A 119 0.20 -16.69 4.41
CA PHE A 119 -0.54 -15.49 4.84
C PHE A 119 -0.79 -14.60 3.60
N PRO A 120 -1.62 -15.07 2.66
CA PRO A 120 -1.75 -14.47 1.34
C PRO A 120 -2.22 -13.02 1.39
N PHE A 121 -3.02 -12.64 2.39
CA PHE A 121 -3.45 -11.25 2.59
C PHE A 121 -2.57 -10.53 3.61
N GLY A 122 -2.25 -11.17 4.74
CA GLY A 122 -1.52 -10.54 5.84
C GLY A 122 -0.16 -9.99 5.43
N LYS A 123 0.59 -10.68 4.56
CA LYS A 123 1.94 -10.24 4.13
C LYS A 123 1.93 -9.30 2.94
N LEU A 124 0.92 -9.39 2.07
CA LEU A 124 0.85 -8.63 0.82
C LEU A 124 0.67 -7.12 1.05
N PHE A 125 0.03 -6.74 2.16
CA PHE A 125 -0.41 -5.37 2.40
C PHE A 125 0.22 -4.69 3.63
N VAL A 126 1.14 -5.37 4.32
CA VAL A 126 1.73 -4.91 5.60
C VAL A 126 3.25 -4.65 5.46
N THR A 127 3.75 -4.51 4.22
CA THR A 127 5.14 -4.12 3.94
C THR A 127 5.31 -2.62 3.77
#